data_AF-A0A9W8LZ70-F1
#
_entry.id   AF-A0A9W8LZ70-F1
#
_cell.length_a   1.000
_cell.length_b   1.000
_cell.length_c   1.000
_cell.angle_alpha   90.00
_cell.angle_beta   90.00
_cell.angle_gamma   90.00
#
_symmetry.space_group_name_H-M   'P 1'
#
loop_
_entity.id
_entity.type
_entity.pdbx_description
1 polymer ?
#
loop_
_entity_poly.entity_id
_entity_poly.type
_entity_poly.pdbx_seq_one_letter_code
_entity_poly.pdbx_strand_id
1 'polypeptide(L)'
;MNIPSLRELQASLRQLNTHRSNENIARRFYTDGFLYLVEGKAKCWWCRLETQGVATEMLQLFSIQQTVHTEQFKKALAEQLTSCSNCIYAYYSAKRVLYKRYCQIYEPKNVDLVFNGIEKWDEQRILLQFSRALLPDSSEGRIALIDVLSGAENLLFRPDIESAACSFISQIVRKGIRVDTGGMLLPGQITLCFARNEQVRAWARHSLKRLGKDAHLSSEIIPLLFSNLLKQAADSIPTPKNLILSADPNPRVSSITFMYSADSIWEGFHEVFVRLSKASMQDLVEHFDGLPVLMHYAVMNVSGPAFFDALQAFSKTISVLESSQVWTKISAATQITPKSFVEHLFGRDEMHKRILDCSTAPDDLSEDNLMLRNRHFRPVRDWITPFIGSLELPTDAPAIVTLLNELILRIRSGAKTPLTSSALA
;
A
#
# COMPACT_ATOMS: atom_id res chain seq x y z
N MET A 1 -43.42 13.66 -15.21
CA MET A 1 -42.45 14.62 -14.63
C MET A 1 -41.54 15.10 -15.74
N ASN A 2 -41.20 16.38 -15.77
CA ASN A 2 -40.23 16.91 -16.73
C ASN A 2 -38.81 16.66 -16.19
N ILE A 3 -37.97 15.93 -16.94
CA ILE A 3 -36.58 15.68 -16.55
C ILE A 3 -35.75 16.90 -16.96
N PRO A 4 -35.03 17.56 -16.04
CA PRO A 4 -34.25 18.74 -16.39
C PRO A 4 -33.13 18.40 -17.38
N SER A 5 -32.78 19.34 -18.25
CA SER A 5 -31.62 19.18 -19.12
C SER A 5 -30.31 19.26 -18.31
N LEU A 6 -29.23 18.68 -18.86
CA LEU A 6 -27.90 18.74 -18.25
C LEU A 6 -27.44 20.19 -18.00
N ARG A 7 -27.78 21.11 -18.91
CA ARG A 7 -27.43 22.53 -18.79
C ARG A 7 -28.15 23.19 -17.61
N GLU A 8 -29.43 22.88 -17.40
CA GLU A 8 -30.20 23.37 -16.26
C GLU A 8 -29.64 22.82 -14.95
N LEU A 9 -29.30 21.54 -14.91
CA LEU A 9 -28.71 20.90 -13.75
C LEU A 9 -27.33 21.48 -13.39
N GLN A 10 -26.48 21.73 -14.37
CA GLN A 10 -25.20 22.41 -14.18
C GLN A 10 -25.36 23.86 -13.72
N ALA A 11 -26.41 24.56 -14.18
CA ALA A 11 -26.75 25.89 -13.67
C ALA A 11 -27.18 25.83 -12.20
N SER A 12 -27.99 24.83 -11.82
CA SER A 12 -28.40 24.60 -10.44
C SER A 12 -27.21 24.28 -9.52
N LEU A 13 -26.26 23.45 -9.96
CA LEU A 13 -25.02 23.17 -9.24
C LEU A 13 -24.19 24.44 -8.98
N ARG A 14 -24.09 25.34 -9.97
CA ARG A 14 -23.40 26.63 -9.79
C ARG A 14 -24.10 27.49 -8.74
N GLN A 15 -25.43 27.56 -8.78
CA GLN A 15 -26.21 28.29 -7.77
C GLN A 15 -26.03 27.70 -6.37
N LEU A 16 -26.03 26.37 -6.24
CA LEU A 16 -25.76 25.70 -4.96
C LEU A 16 -24.39 26.09 -4.41
N ASN A 17 -23.36 26.08 -5.25
CA ASN A 17 -22.00 26.42 -4.84
C ASN A 17 -21.87 27.87 -4.37
N THR A 18 -22.61 28.80 -4.96
CA THR A 18 -22.62 30.22 -4.55
C THR A 18 -23.49 30.48 -3.32
N HIS A 19 -24.56 29.72 -3.13
CA HIS A 19 -25.57 29.96 -2.09
C HIS A 19 -25.85 28.72 -1.23
N ARG A 20 -24.80 28.11 -0.67
CA ARG A 20 -24.88 26.83 0.07
C ARG A 20 -25.84 26.83 1.27
N SER A 21 -26.10 27.98 1.88
CA SER A 21 -27.03 28.12 3.01
C SER A 21 -28.51 28.24 2.60
N ASN A 22 -28.81 28.37 1.30
CA ASN A 22 -30.18 28.51 0.82
C ASN A 22 -30.84 27.14 0.60
N GLU A 23 -31.73 26.77 1.51
CA GLU A 23 -32.44 25.48 1.49
C GLU A 23 -33.26 25.25 0.22
N ASN A 24 -33.85 26.29 -0.37
CA ASN A 24 -34.65 26.16 -1.59
C ASN A 24 -33.78 25.83 -2.81
N ILE A 25 -32.60 26.45 -2.89
CA ILE A 25 -31.62 26.15 -3.94
C ILE A 25 -31.10 24.72 -3.77
N ALA A 26 -30.77 24.31 -2.55
CA ALA A 26 -30.36 22.95 -2.24
C ALA A 26 -31.44 21.93 -2.61
N ARG A 27 -32.68 22.12 -2.14
CA ARG A 27 -33.82 21.25 -2.44
C ARG A 27 -34.04 21.10 -3.95
N ARG A 28 -33.99 22.21 -4.69
CA ARG A 28 -34.13 22.20 -6.15
C ARG A 28 -33.00 21.40 -6.80
N PHE A 29 -31.73 21.65 -6.43
CA PHE A 29 -30.58 20.93 -6.97
C PHE A 29 -30.70 19.41 -6.75
N TYR A 30 -31.01 18.96 -5.52
CA TYR A 30 -31.13 17.54 -5.23
C TYR A 30 -32.30 16.88 -5.97
N THR A 31 -33.41 17.61 -6.13
CA THR A 31 -34.56 17.13 -6.90
C THR A 31 -34.21 17.00 -8.38
N ASP A 32 -33.63 18.04 -8.97
CA ASP A 32 -33.22 18.07 -10.38
C ASP A 32 -32.14 17.01 -10.66
N GLY A 33 -31.19 16.85 -9.73
CA GLY A 33 -30.14 15.85 -9.79
C GLY A 33 -30.68 14.42 -9.72
N PHE A 34 -31.64 14.16 -8.83
CA PHE A 34 -32.31 12.86 -8.75
C PHE A 34 -33.07 12.56 -10.05
N LEU A 35 -33.86 13.52 -10.55
CA LEU A 35 -34.62 13.35 -11.79
C LEU A 35 -33.71 13.07 -12.99
N TYR A 36 -32.59 13.79 -13.11
CA TYR A 36 -31.68 13.60 -14.23
C TYR A 36 -30.87 12.30 -14.13
N LEU A 37 -30.23 12.05 -12.98
CA LEU A 37 -29.32 10.92 -12.82
C LEU A 37 -30.07 9.59 -12.70
N VAL A 38 -31.12 9.55 -11.88
CA VAL A 38 -31.85 8.32 -11.52
C VAL A 38 -33.00 8.06 -12.49
N GLU A 39 -33.99 8.96 -12.54
CA GLU A 39 -35.20 8.76 -13.38
C GLU A 39 -34.88 8.88 -14.88
N GLY A 40 -33.99 9.81 -15.24
CA GLY A 40 -33.46 9.95 -16.59
C GLY A 40 -32.49 8.86 -17.01
N LYS A 41 -32.16 7.93 -16.10
CA LYS A 41 -31.27 6.78 -16.33
C LYS A 41 -29.95 7.17 -16.99
N ALA A 42 -29.38 8.28 -16.54
CA ALA A 42 -28.06 8.71 -17.01
C ALA A 42 -27.05 7.58 -16.77
N LYS A 43 -26.13 7.38 -17.71
CA LYS A 43 -25.05 6.38 -17.57
C LYS A 43 -23.73 7.07 -17.27
N CYS A 44 -22.86 6.35 -16.58
CA CYS A 44 -21.49 6.74 -16.31
C CYS A 44 -21.38 8.07 -15.55
N TRP A 45 -22.11 8.20 -14.44
CA TRP A 45 -22.23 9.45 -13.67
C TRP A 45 -20.86 10.05 -13.28
N TRP A 46 -19.91 9.19 -12.98
CA TRP A 46 -18.62 9.55 -12.39
C TRP A 46 -17.53 9.80 -13.42
N CYS A 47 -17.43 8.94 -14.45
CA CYS A 47 -16.36 9.05 -15.44
C CYS A 47 -16.69 9.95 -16.64
N ARG A 48 -17.86 10.58 -16.66
CA ARG A 48 -18.21 11.66 -17.58
C ARG A 48 -18.00 13.01 -16.91
N LEU A 49 -17.17 13.85 -17.52
CA LEU A 49 -16.80 15.14 -16.96
C LEU A 49 -18.02 16.03 -16.69
N GLU A 50 -19.03 15.96 -17.55
CA GLU A 50 -20.21 16.83 -17.51
C GLU A 50 -21.15 16.51 -16.34
N THR A 51 -21.16 15.26 -15.87
CA THR A 51 -22.02 14.79 -14.77
C THR A 51 -21.25 14.59 -13.47
N GLN A 52 -19.92 14.49 -13.50
CA GLN A 52 -19.10 14.17 -12.33
C GLN A 52 -19.32 15.16 -11.18
N GLY A 53 -19.35 16.47 -11.47
CA GLY A 53 -19.56 17.50 -10.44
C GLY A 53 -20.93 17.38 -9.76
N VAL A 54 -21.97 17.03 -10.53
CA VAL A 54 -23.31 16.79 -10.00
C VAL A 54 -23.33 15.53 -9.13
N ALA A 55 -22.82 14.41 -9.66
CA ALA A 55 -22.77 13.14 -8.94
C ALA A 55 -22.00 13.25 -7.62
N THR A 56 -20.93 14.06 -7.62
CA THR A 56 -20.12 14.34 -6.43
C THR A 56 -20.92 15.07 -5.36
N GLU A 57 -21.61 16.17 -5.67
CA GLU A 57 -22.43 16.88 -4.65
C GLU A 57 -23.65 16.06 -4.23
N MET A 58 -24.19 15.19 -5.10
CA MET A 58 -25.28 14.28 -4.74
C MET A 58 -24.91 13.27 -3.63
N LEU A 59 -23.62 13.07 -3.32
CA LEU A 59 -23.20 12.29 -2.14
C LEU A 59 -23.64 12.92 -0.82
N GLN A 60 -23.97 14.21 -0.79
CA GLN A 60 -24.56 14.82 0.39
C GLN A 60 -25.89 14.17 0.79
N LEU A 61 -26.58 13.47 -0.12
CA LEU A 61 -27.79 12.72 0.22
C LEU A 61 -27.55 11.61 1.26
N PHE A 62 -26.31 11.17 1.47
CA PHE A 62 -25.95 10.25 2.57
C PHE A 62 -26.05 10.88 3.96
N SER A 63 -26.12 12.21 4.07
CA SER A 63 -26.33 12.91 5.35
C SER A 63 -27.79 13.08 5.73
N ILE A 64 -28.71 12.79 4.82
CA ILE A 64 -30.15 13.01 5.00
C ILE A 64 -30.80 11.72 5.50
N GLN A 65 -31.90 11.85 6.26
CA GLN A 65 -32.71 10.72 6.68
C GLN A 65 -33.11 9.83 5.50
N GLN A 66 -33.09 8.53 5.74
CA GLN A 66 -33.50 7.53 4.76
C GLN A 66 -34.96 7.73 4.33
N THR A 67 -35.15 8.04 3.04
CA THR A 67 -36.43 8.13 2.33
C THR A 67 -36.43 7.18 1.14
N VAL A 68 -37.59 6.99 0.50
CA VAL A 68 -37.72 6.18 -0.72
C VAL A 68 -36.78 6.70 -1.83
N HIS A 69 -36.69 8.02 -2.01
CA HIS A 69 -35.84 8.62 -3.04
C HIS A 69 -34.35 8.45 -2.74
N THR A 70 -33.92 8.59 -1.48
CA THR A 70 -32.50 8.36 -1.14
C THR A 70 -32.11 6.89 -1.34
N GLU A 71 -33.02 5.94 -1.09
CA GLU A 71 -32.75 4.52 -1.35
C GLU A 71 -32.74 4.19 -2.85
N GLN A 72 -33.64 4.78 -3.63
CA GLN A 72 -33.59 4.68 -5.09
C GLN A 72 -32.29 5.25 -5.65
N PHE A 73 -31.83 6.38 -5.12
CA PHE A 73 -30.53 6.96 -5.48
C PHE A 73 -29.37 6.02 -5.15
N LYS A 74 -29.29 5.49 -3.92
CA LYS A 74 -28.26 4.52 -3.51
C LYS A 74 -28.26 3.27 -4.39
N LYS A 75 -29.44 2.75 -4.73
CA LYS A 75 -29.58 1.59 -5.63
C LYS A 75 -29.04 1.90 -7.02
N ALA A 76 -29.45 3.02 -7.62
CA ALA A 76 -28.96 3.44 -8.93
C ALA A 76 -27.45 3.72 -8.93
N LEU A 77 -26.93 4.32 -7.86
CA LEU A 77 -25.49 4.50 -7.67
C LEU A 77 -24.77 3.15 -7.61
N ALA A 78 -25.30 2.17 -6.87
CA ALA A 78 -24.73 0.83 -6.81
C ALA A 78 -24.69 0.17 -8.20
N GLU A 79 -25.76 0.30 -8.98
CA GLU A 79 -25.85 -0.21 -10.35
C GLU A 79 -24.80 0.42 -11.28
N GLN A 80 -24.55 1.73 -11.15
CA GLN A 80 -23.49 2.41 -11.90
C GLN A 80 -22.11 1.85 -11.53
N LEU A 81 -21.82 1.69 -10.24
CA LEU A 81 -20.53 1.18 -9.76
C LEU A 81 -20.34 -0.31 -10.08
N THR A 82 -21.40 -1.12 -10.16
CA THR A 82 -21.33 -2.51 -10.66
C THR A 82 -21.05 -2.63 -12.15
N SER A 83 -21.22 -1.56 -12.93
CA SER A 83 -21.24 -1.65 -14.40
C SER A 83 -20.02 -1.02 -15.08
N CYS A 84 -19.26 -0.18 -14.38
CA CYS A 84 -18.18 0.60 -15.00
C CYS A 84 -17.00 0.81 -14.05
N SER A 85 -15.86 0.19 -14.37
CA SER A 85 -14.60 0.37 -13.63
C SER A 85 -14.12 1.82 -13.63
N ASN A 86 -14.26 2.55 -14.74
CA ASN A 86 -13.92 3.98 -14.78
C ASN A 86 -14.77 4.81 -13.81
N CYS A 87 -16.02 4.40 -13.56
CA CYS A 87 -16.86 5.07 -12.56
C CYS A 87 -16.39 4.80 -11.14
N ILE A 88 -15.93 3.58 -10.82
CA ILE A 88 -15.33 3.25 -9.53
C ILE A 88 -14.14 4.18 -9.23
N TYR A 89 -13.20 4.29 -10.17
CA TYR A 89 -12.02 5.15 -9.98
C TYR A 89 -12.41 6.62 -9.77
N ALA A 90 -13.30 7.13 -10.63
CA ALA A 90 -13.76 8.51 -10.54
C ALA A 90 -14.58 8.78 -9.27
N TYR A 91 -15.32 7.79 -8.76
CA TYR A 91 -16.05 7.84 -7.50
C TYR A 91 -15.12 7.99 -6.30
N TYR A 92 -14.12 7.10 -6.15
CA TYR A 92 -13.16 7.20 -5.04
C TYR A 92 -12.28 8.45 -5.11
N SER A 93 -11.96 8.92 -6.31
CA SER A 93 -11.28 10.22 -6.48
C SER A 93 -12.18 11.38 -6.04
N ALA A 94 -13.44 11.41 -6.52
CA ALA A 94 -14.41 12.44 -6.18
C ALA A 94 -14.72 12.48 -4.67
N LYS A 95 -14.82 11.32 -4.02
CA LYS A 95 -15.05 11.21 -2.57
C LYS A 95 -13.95 11.93 -1.77
N ARG A 96 -12.67 11.73 -2.13
CA ARG A 96 -11.53 12.42 -1.49
C ARG A 96 -11.55 13.92 -1.69
N VAL A 97 -11.83 14.38 -2.92
CA VAL A 97 -11.93 15.81 -3.23
C VAL A 97 -13.09 16.45 -2.46
N LEU A 98 -14.24 15.78 -2.42
CA LEU A 98 -15.41 16.23 -1.67
C LEU A 98 -15.11 16.33 -0.18
N TYR A 99 -14.42 15.33 0.38
CA TYR A 99 -14.05 15.32 1.80
C TYR A 99 -13.19 16.53 2.16
N LYS A 100 -12.08 16.75 1.43
CA LYS A 100 -11.19 17.91 1.62
C LYS A 100 -11.97 19.22 1.54
N ARG A 101 -12.86 19.36 0.55
CA ARG A 101 -13.72 20.54 0.40
C ARG A 101 -14.69 20.71 1.56
N TYR A 102 -15.33 19.64 2.03
CA TYR A 102 -16.31 19.72 3.10
C TYR A 102 -15.66 20.05 4.45
N CYS A 103 -14.46 19.56 4.74
CA CYS A 103 -13.71 19.95 5.94
C CYS A 103 -13.35 21.45 5.99
N GLN A 104 -13.31 22.14 4.85
CA GLN A 104 -13.08 23.59 4.80
C GLN A 104 -14.36 24.41 5.06
N ILE A 105 -15.53 23.79 4.92
CA ILE A 105 -16.84 24.47 4.95
C ILE A 105 -17.63 24.13 6.21
N TYR A 106 -17.53 22.88 6.68
CA TYR A 106 -18.33 22.34 7.77
C TYR A 106 -17.43 21.85 8.92
N GLU A 107 -18.02 21.76 10.12
CA GLU A 107 -17.32 21.19 11.27
C GLU A 107 -16.89 19.73 11.00
N PRO A 108 -15.65 19.33 11.34
CA PRO A 108 -15.11 18.00 11.02
C PRO A 108 -16.02 16.83 11.41
N LYS A 109 -16.60 16.88 12.62
CA LYS A 109 -17.53 15.85 13.12
C LYS A 109 -18.73 15.62 12.19
N ASN A 110 -19.25 16.66 11.55
CA ASN A 110 -20.41 16.56 10.67
C ASN A 110 -19.99 15.94 9.33
N VAL A 111 -18.80 16.31 8.84
CA VAL A 111 -18.22 15.70 7.66
C VAL A 111 -17.95 14.21 7.90
N ASP A 112 -17.46 13.85 9.09
CA ASP A 112 -17.26 12.46 9.51
C ASP A 112 -18.55 11.66 9.50
N LEU A 113 -19.67 12.22 9.98
CA LEU A 113 -20.97 11.53 9.93
C LEU A 113 -21.38 11.18 8.49
N VAL A 114 -21.25 12.11 7.54
CA VAL A 114 -21.62 11.87 6.14
C VAL A 114 -20.78 10.76 5.53
N PHE A 115 -19.46 10.86 5.66
CA PHE A 115 -18.55 9.95 5.01
C PHE A 115 -18.49 8.57 5.69
N ASN A 116 -18.69 8.49 7.01
CA ASN A 116 -18.91 7.21 7.68
C ASN A 116 -20.18 6.52 7.15
N GLY A 117 -21.23 7.29 6.82
CA GLY A 117 -22.41 6.78 6.14
C GLY A 117 -22.12 6.22 4.75
N ILE A 118 -21.30 6.93 3.96
CA ILE A 118 -20.85 6.48 2.64
C ILE A 118 -19.99 5.22 2.75
N GLU A 119 -19.02 5.18 3.67
CA GLU A 119 -18.12 4.04 3.89
C GLU A 119 -18.88 2.78 4.29
N LYS A 120 -19.84 2.88 5.23
CA LYS A 120 -20.68 1.75 5.63
C LYS A 120 -21.53 1.23 4.47
N TRP A 121 -22.03 2.13 3.63
CA TRP A 121 -22.77 1.75 2.45
C TRP A 121 -21.88 1.10 1.38
N ASP A 122 -20.67 1.62 1.16
CA ASP A 122 -19.66 1.03 0.26
C ASP A 122 -19.36 -0.41 0.69
N GLU A 123 -19.12 -0.63 1.98
CA GLU A 123 -18.89 -1.96 2.57
C GLU A 123 -20.05 -2.92 2.30
N GLN A 124 -21.29 -2.52 2.65
CA GLN A 124 -22.48 -3.35 2.42
C GLN A 124 -22.68 -3.67 0.95
N ARG A 125 -22.52 -2.67 0.06
CA ARG A 125 -22.68 -2.84 -1.37
C ARG A 125 -21.68 -3.84 -1.94
N ILE A 126 -20.42 -3.73 -1.53
CA ILE A 126 -19.34 -4.58 -2.03
C ILE A 126 -19.50 -6.02 -1.53
N LEU A 127 -19.84 -6.22 -0.26
CA LEU A 127 -20.15 -7.55 0.28
C LEU A 127 -21.31 -8.19 -0.48
N LEU A 128 -22.36 -7.42 -0.77
CA LEU A 128 -23.47 -7.88 -1.59
C LEU A 128 -23.03 -8.25 -3.01
N GLN A 129 -22.11 -7.51 -3.62
CA GLN A 129 -21.55 -7.85 -4.93
C GLN A 129 -20.79 -9.18 -4.91
N PHE A 130 -19.90 -9.39 -3.93
CA PHE A 130 -19.18 -10.66 -3.82
C PHE A 130 -20.11 -11.83 -3.56
N SER A 131 -21.15 -11.66 -2.72
CA SER A 131 -22.14 -12.73 -2.48
C SER A 131 -22.95 -13.09 -3.74
N ARG A 132 -23.14 -12.14 -4.65
CA ARG A 132 -23.84 -12.34 -5.93
C ARG A 132 -22.92 -12.82 -7.05
N ALA A 133 -21.61 -12.65 -6.92
CA ALA A 133 -20.64 -13.11 -7.89
C ALA A 133 -20.51 -14.64 -7.82
N LEU A 134 -21.50 -15.34 -8.39
CA LEU A 134 -21.59 -16.81 -8.39
C LEU A 134 -20.40 -17.48 -9.09
N LEU A 135 -19.79 -16.79 -10.07
CA LEU A 135 -18.66 -17.29 -10.84
C LEU A 135 -17.53 -16.25 -10.91
N PRO A 136 -16.26 -16.64 -10.69
CA PRO A 136 -15.14 -15.70 -10.70
C PRO A 136 -14.77 -15.12 -12.07
N ASP A 137 -15.31 -15.69 -13.16
CA ASP A 137 -15.13 -15.18 -14.52
C ASP A 137 -16.20 -14.17 -14.95
N SER A 138 -17.26 -14.00 -14.15
CA SER A 138 -18.32 -13.02 -14.41
C SER A 138 -17.80 -11.58 -14.45
N SER A 139 -18.41 -10.75 -15.29
CA SER A 139 -18.16 -9.31 -15.35
C SER A 139 -18.33 -8.64 -13.98
N GLU A 140 -19.36 -9.07 -13.25
CA GLU A 140 -19.75 -8.56 -11.95
C GLU A 140 -18.67 -8.87 -10.90
N GLY A 141 -18.17 -10.10 -10.87
CA GLY A 141 -17.08 -10.50 -9.97
C GLY A 141 -15.78 -9.74 -10.26
N ARG A 142 -15.44 -9.54 -11.55
CA ARG A 142 -14.28 -8.72 -11.93
C ARG A 142 -14.44 -7.27 -11.51
N ILE A 143 -15.62 -6.69 -11.66
CA ILE A 143 -15.89 -5.32 -11.24
C ILE A 143 -15.85 -5.19 -9.72
N ALA A 144 -16.39 -6.14 -8.96
CA ALA A 144 -16.30 -6.17 -7.50
C ALA A 144 -14.84 -6.22 -7.02
N LEU A 145 -14.01 -7.04 -7.68
CA LEU A 145 -12.58 -7.09 -7.40
C LEU A 145 -11.88 -5.77 -7.73
N ILE A 146 -12.19 -5.16 -8.88
CA ILE A 146 -11.68 -3.82 -9.23
C ILE A 146 -12.08 -2.81 -8.16
N ASP A 147 -13.33 -2.81 -7.72
CA ASP A 147 -13.88 -1.91 -6.70
C ASP A 147 -13.04 -1.91 -5.42
N VAL A 148 -12.84 -3.10 -4.86
CA VAL A 148 -12.06 -3.28 -3.65
C VAL A 148 -10.59 -2.92 -3.84
N LEU A 149 -10.00 -3.25 -4.99
CA LEU A 149 -8.59 -2.96 -5.24
C LEU A 149 -8.29 -1.50 -5.57
N SER A 150 -9.30 -0.76 -6.04
CA SER A 150 -9.19 0.66 -6.46
C SER A 150 -9.39 1.64 -5.30
N GLY A 151 -10.03 1.21 -4.22
CA GLY A 151 -10.36 2.07 -3.08
C GLY A 151 -9.10 2.68 -2.45
N ALA A 152 -8.91 3.99 -2.58
CA ALA A 152 -7.79 4.71 -1.95
C ALA A 152 -7.84 4.71 -0.42
N GLU A 153 -9.05 4.54 0.15
CA GLU A 153 -9.27 4.31 1.59
C GLU A 153 -9.03 2.85 1.99
N ASN A 154 -8.65 2.02 1.00
CA ASN A 154 -8.23 0.65 1.13
C ASN A 154 -9.23 -0.21 1.90
N LEU A 155 -10.38 -0.44 1.28
CA LEU A 155 -11.49 -1.22 1.84
C LEU A 155 -11.09 -2.63 2.29
N LEU A 156 -9.99 -3.16 1.74
CA LEU A 156 -9.37 -4.41 2.19
C LEU A 156 -8.93 -4.38 3.65
N PHE A 157 -8.87 -3.21 4.28
CA PHE A 157 -8.66 -3.10 5.70
C PHE A 157 -9.89 -3.51 6.52
N ARG A 158 -11.08 -3.60 5.94
CA ARG A 158 -12.26 -4.15 6.61
C ARG A 158 -12.20 -5.68 6.57
N PRO A 159 -12.22 -6.39 7.73
CA PRO A 159 -12.03 -7.85 7.76
C PRO A 159 -13.02 -8.64 6.89
N ASP A 160 -14.29 -8.22 6.84
CA ASP A 160 -15.32 -8.90 6.05
C ASP A 160 -15.07 -8.72 4.54
N ILE A 161 -14.65 -7.53 4.11
CA ILE A 161 -14.29 -7.25 2.73
C ILE A 161 -13.01 -8.00 2.35
N GLU A 162 -11.99 -8.00 3.23
CA GLU A 162 -10.75 -8.77 3.04
C GLU A 162 -11.06 -10.25 2.83
N SER A 163 -11.89 -10.83 3.71
CA SER A 163 -12.29 -12.23 3.67
C SER A 163 -13.04 -12.56 2.37
N ALA A 164 -14.02 -11.73 1.98
CA ALA A 164 -14.76 -11.89 0.73
C ALA A 164 -13.84 -11.81 -0.51
N ALA A 165 -12.97 -10.80 -0.55
CA ALA A 165 -12.02 -10.61 -1.64
C ALA A 165 -11.00 -11.76 -1.72
N CYS A 166 -10.45 -12.20 -0.59
CA CYS A 166 -9.51 -13.32 -0.53
C CYS A 166 -10.15 -14.64 -0.96
N SER A 167 -11.40 -14.90 -0.55
CA SER A 167 -12.17 -16.06 -1.00
C SER A 167 -12.36 -16.02 -2.51
N PHE A 168 -12.78 -14.87 -3.04
CA PHE A 168 -12.99 -14.67 -4.48
C PHE A 168 -11.69 -14.87 -5.29
N ILE A 169 -10.58 -14.26 -4.87
CA ILE A 169 -9.26 -14.40 -5.52
C ILE A 169 -8.76 -15.85 -5.45
N SER A 170 -8.96 -16.54 -4.33
CA SER A 170 -8.59 -17.96 -4.22
C SER A 170 -9.32 -18.81 -5.26
N GLN A 171 -10.59 -18.52 -5.53
CA GLN A 171 -11.35 -19.20 -6.58
C GLN A 171 -10.83 -18.87 -7.98
N ILE A 172 -10.49 -17.61 -8.26
CA ILE A 172 -9.83 -17.19 -9.51
C ILE A 172 -8.56 -18.01 -9.73
N VAL A 173 -7.67 -18.04 -8.73
CA VAL A 173 -6.38 -18.74 -8.79
C VAL A 173 -6.57 -20.23 -9.03
N ARG A 174 -7.47 -20.88 -8.28
CA ARG A 174 -7.78 -22.32 -8.43
C ARG A 174 -8.32 -22.67 -9.82
N LYS A 175 -9.12 -21.78 -10.40
CA LYS A 175 -9.68 -21.96 -11.75
C LYS A 175 -8.70 -21.55 -12.87
N GLY A 176 -7.50 -21.06 -12.53
CA GLY A 176 -6.53 -20.56 -13.51
C GLY A 176 -7.00 -19.33 -14.28
N ILE A 177 -7.98 -18.59 -13.75
CA ILE A 177 -8.54 -17.41 -14.41
C ILE A 177 -7.51 -16.27 -14.32
N ARG A 178 -7.15 -15.70 -15.47
CA ARG A 178 -6.28 -14.52 -15.52
C ARG A 178 -7.12 -13.27 -15.33
N VAL A 179 -6.80 -12.49 -14.30
CA VAL A 179 -7.34 -11.14 -14.12
C VAL A 179 -6.28 -10.16 -14.56
N ASP A 180 -6.62 -9.30 -15.52
CA ASP A 180 -5.74 -8.21 -15.91
C ASP A 180 -5.92 -7.04 -14.96
N THR A 181 -5.01 -6.95 -14.01
CA THR A 181 -4.98 -5.90 -13.01
C THR A 181 -3.95 -4.85 -13.44
N GLY A 182 -4.37 -3.88 -14.25
CA GLY A 182 -3.51 -2.76 -14.64
C GLY A 182 -3.01 -1.95 -13.44
N GLY A 183 -2.13 -0.98 -13.67
CA GLY A 183 -1.47 -0.21 -12.59
C GLY A 183 -2.42 0.59 -11.67
N MET A 184 -3.66 0.83 -12.09
CA MET A 184 -4.66 1.54 -11.27
C MET A 184 -5.14 0.76 -10.03
N LEU A 185 -4.83 -0.55 -9.96
CA LEU A 185 -5.20 -1.42 -8.83
C LEU A 185 -4.07 -1.61 -7.81
N LEU A 186 -2.97 -0.85 -7.96
CA LEU A 186 -1.76 -0.97 -7.16
C LEU A 186 -1.99 -0.89 -5.64
N PRO A 187 -2.83 0.01 -5.10
CA PRO A 187 -3.03 0.10 -3.65
C PRO A 187 -3.61 -1.19 -3.05
N GLY A 188 -4.65 -1.75 -3.68
CA GLY A 188 -5.23 -3.01 -3.25
C GLY A 188 -4.29 -4.19 -3.44
N GLN A 189 -3.54 -4.24 -4.55
CA GLN A 189 -2.55 -5.29 -4.79
C GLN A 189 -1.45 -5.30 -3.72
N ILE A 190 -0.93 -4.12 -3.35
CA ILE A 190 0.04 -3.97 -2.27
C ILE A 190 -0.54 -4.52 -0.97
N THR A 191 -1.77 -4.16 -0.64
CA THR A 191 -2.44 -4.61 0.59
C THR A 191 -2.56 -6.13 0.64
N LEU A 192 -2.91 -6.76 -0.49
CA LEU A 192 -3.01 -8.21 -0.57
C LEU A 192 -1.67 -8.94 -0.50
N CYS A 193 -0.52 -8.26 -0.63
CA CYS A 193 0.77 -8.86 -0.33
C CYS A 193 0.94 -9.21 1.16
N PHE A 194 0.14 -8.58 2.03
CA PHE A 194 0.12 -8.80 3.48
C PHE A 194 -0.99 -9.78 3.91
N ALA A 195 -1.89 -10.17 3.01
CA ALA A 195 -3.06 -11.01 3.31
C ALA A 195 -2.66 -12.32 4.00
N ARG A 196 -3.53 -12.88 4.86
CA ARG A 196 -3.23 -14.15 5.56
C ARG A 196 -3.13 -15.37 4.64
N ASN A 197 -3.84 -15.33 3.52
CA ASN A 197 -3.94 -16.44 2.58
C ASN A 197 -2.74 -16.45 1.61
N GLU A 198 -1.91 -17.51 1.67
CA GLU A 198 -0.72 -17.65 0.84
C GLU A 198 -1.02 -17.64 -0.68
N GLN A 199 -2.13 -18.25 -1.12
CA GLN A 199 -2.51 -18.23 -2.54
C GLN A 199 -2.81 -16.81 -3.01
N VAL A 200 -3.44 -16.00 -2.15
CA VAL A 200 -3.76 -14.60 -2.43
C VAL A 200 -2.49 -13.75 -2.43
N ARG A 201 -1.58 -13.95 -1.47
CA ARG A 201 -0.27 -13.27 -1.45
C ARG A 201 0.53 -13.58 -2.69
N ALA A 202 0.65 -14.85 -3.06
CA ALA A 202 1.36 -15.28 -4.26
C ALA A 202 0.76 -14.65 -5.53
N TRP A 203 -0.58 -14.59 -5.63
CA TRP A 203 -1.27 -13.90 -6.70
C TRP A 203 -0.97 -12.39 -6.73
N ALA A 204 -1.03 -11.72 -5.57
CA ALA A 204 -0.75 -10.29 -5.45
C ALA A 204 0.70 -9.97 -5.84
N ARG A 205 1.66 -10.74 -5.33
CA ARG A 205 3.08 -10.63 -5.70
C ARG A 205 3.27 -10.82 -7.19
N HIS A 206 2.70 -11.87 -7.77
CA HIS A 206 2.77 -12.14 -9.21
C HIS A 206 2.22 -10.96 -10.02
N SER A 207 1.06 -10.42 -9.62
CA SER A 207 0.45 -9.25 -10.24
C SER A 207 1.36 -8.02 -10.15
N LEU A 208 2.00 -7.77 -9.01
CA LEU A 208 3.02 -6.72 -8.87
C LEU A 208 4.26 -6.98 -9.75
N LYS A 209 4.66 -8.25 -9.98
CA LYS A 209 5.80 -8.59 -10.89
C LYS A 209 5.52 -8.19 -12.32
N ARG A 210 4.26 -8.21 -12.74
CA ARG A 210 3.86 -7.82 -14.09
C ARG A 210 3.88 -6.31 -14.33
N LEU A 211 3.77 -5.50 -13.28
CA LEU A 211 3.90 -4.05 -13.38
C LEU A 211 5.36 -3.60 -13.61
N GLY A 212 6.32 -4.51 -13.43
CA GLY A 212 7.74 -4.24 -13.61
C GLY A 212 8.41 -3.71 -12.35
N LYS A 213 9.65 -3.23 -12.52
CA LYS A 213 10.31 -2.36 -11.56
C LYS A 213 9.82 -0.94 -11.86
N ASP A 214 9.64 -0.12 -10.84
CA ASP A 214 9.14 1.27 -10.93
C ASP A 214 7.62 1.43 -10.91
N ALA A 215 6.95 0.62 -10.07
CA ALA A 215 5.57 0.90 -9.70
C ALA A 215 5.50 2.29 -9.03
N HIS A 216 4.73 3.20 -9.63
CA HIS A 216 4.55 4.55 -9.13
C HIS A 216 3.27 4.62 -8.30
N LEU A 217 3.42 4.94 -7.02
CA LEU A 217 2.33 5.37 -6.15
C LEU A 217 2.33 6.89 -6.09
N SER A 218 1.15 7.50 -6.24
CA SER A 218 1.00 8.94 -5.98
C SER A 218 1.24 9.22 -4.51
N SER A 219 1.92 10.33 -4.21
CA SER A 219 2.18 10.81 -2.84
C SER A 219 0.93 10.86 -1.96
N GLU A 220 -0.26 11.16 -2.53
CA GLU A 220 -1.53 11.16 -1.78
C GLU A 220 -1.98 9.78 -1.25
N ILE A 221 -1.58 8.69 -1.92
CA ILE A 221 -2.01 7.32 -1.57
C ILE A 221 -1.08 6.70 -0.54
N ILE A 222 0.20 7.07 -0.58
CA ILE A 222 1.25 6.54 0.30
C ILE A 222 0.85 6.60 1.79
N PRO A 223 0.46 7.76 2.37
CA PRO A 223 0.10 7.82 3.78
C PRO A 223 -1.16 7.01 4.11
N LEU A 224 -2.13 6.93 3.19
CA LEU A 224 -3.36 6.15 3.37
C LEU A 224 -3.09 4.64 3.41
N LEU A 225 -2.18 4.18 2.56
CA LEU A 225 -1.83 2.77 2.43
C LEU A 225 -0.89 2.30 3.53
N PHE A 226 0.19 3.05 3.79
CA PHE A 226 1.28 2.57 4.64
C PHE A 226 1.12 2.90 6.12
N SER A 227 0.29 3.87 6.52
CA SER A 227 0.13 4.23 7.94
C SER A 227 -0.27 3.04 8.80
N ASN A 228 -1.29 2.28 8.39
CA ASN A 228 -1.73 1.10 9.13
C ASN A 228 -0.75 -0.07 9.02
N LEU A 229 -0.11 -0.27 7.87
CA LEU A 229 0.84 -1.36 7.66
C LEU A 229 2.11 -1.14 8.51
N LEU A 230 2.62 0.09 8.56
CA LEU A 230 3.79 0.46 9.34
C LEU A 230 3.49 0.47 10.84
N LYS A 231 2.28 0.90 11.25
CA LYS A 231 1.85 0.79 12.64
C LYS A 231 1.85 -0.67 13.11
N GLN A 232 1.28 -1.58 12.32
CA GLN A 232 1.32 -3.01 12.63
C GLN A 232 2.73 -3.59 12.65
N ALA A 233 3.58 -3.16 11.73
CA ALA A 233 4.98 -3.56 11.74
C ALA A 233 5.65 -3.12 13.05
N ALA A 234 5.44 -1.88 13.49
CA ALA A 234 5.96 -1.37 14.75
C ALA A 234 5.41 -2.14 15.96
N ASP A 235 4.13 -2.49 15.95
CA ASP A 235 3.48 -3.30 17.00
C ASP A 235 3.99 -4.76 17.03
N SER A 236 4.53 -5.26 15.90
CA SER A 236 5.05 -6.63 15.78
C SER A 236 6.45 -6.84 16.35
N ILE A 237 7.15 -5.77 16.73
CA ILE A 237 8.52 -5.81 17.25
C ILE A 237 8.66 -4.98 18.54
N PRO A 238 9.64 -5.27 19.42
CA PRO A 238 9.90 -4.46 20.60
C PRO A 238 10.49 -3.10 20.20
N THR A 239 9.62 -2.11 19.94
CA THR A 239 10.03 -0.74 19.64
C THR A 239 9.87 0.17 20.86
N PRO A 240 10.71 1.22 21.00
CA PRO A 240 10.44 2.27 21.97
C PRO A 240 9.04 2.85 21.71
N LYS A 241 8.23 3.03 22.76
CA LYS A 241 6.87 3.60 22.65
C LYS A 241 6.83 4.98 21.97
N ASN A 242 7.97 5.67 21.92
CA ASN A 242 8.13 6.99 21.32
C ASN A 242 8.56 6.94 19.85
N LEU A 243 8.61 5.77 19.22
CA LEU A 243 8.78 5.66 17.77
C LEU A 243 7.50 6.12 17.08
N ILE A 244 7.21 7.41 17.18
CA ILE A 244 6.05 8.02 16.55
C ILE A 244 6.35 8.05 15.05
N LEU A 245 5.73 7.15 14.29
CA LEU A 245 5.54 7.36 12.86
C LEU A 245 4.62 8.59 12.76
N SER A 246 5.22 9.76 12.59
CA SER A 246 4.58 11.09 12.65
C SER A 246 3.57 11.37 11.53
N ALA A 247 3.23 10.37 10.72
CA ALA A 247 2.09 10.49 9.83
C ALA A 247 0.84 10.53 10.69
N ASP A 248 0.19 11.70 10.77
CA ASP A 248 -1.13 11.87 11.38
C ASP A 248 -2.03 10.75 10.83
N PRO A 249 -2.30 9.71 11.64
CA PRO A 249 -3.03 8.56 11.15
C PRO A 249 -4.39 9.11 10.75
N ASN A 250 -4.79 8.93 9.49
CA ASN A 250 -6.11 9.37 9.04
C ASN A 250 -7.12 8.91 10.11
N PRO A 251 -7.74 9.84 10.88
CA PRO A 251 -8.36 9.51 12.15
C PRO A 251 -9.50 8.49 11.98
N ARG A 252 -10.01 8.36 10.74
CA ARG A 252 -11.06 7.43 10.34
C ARG A 252 -10.62 5.97 10.25
N VAL A 253 -9.32 5.70 10.06
CA VAL A 253 -8.79 4.32 9.93
C VAL A 253 -8.22 3.79 11.25
N SER A 254 -8.18 4.63 12.28
CA SER A 254 -7.54 4.35 13.58
C SER A 254 -8.15 3.19 14.40
N SER A 255 -9.31 2.67 14.01
CA SER A 255 -10.04 1.61 14.73
C SER A 255 -9.88 0.20 14.13
N ILE A 256 -9.13 0.05 13.03
CA ILE A 256 -9.01 -1.26 12.38
C ILE A 256 -7.87 -2.04 13.04
N THR A 257 -8.24 -3.06 13.82
CA THR A 257 -7.29 -4.04 14.35
C THR A 257 -7.08 -5.13 13.31
N PHE A 258 -5.85 -5.25 12.85
CA PHE A 258 -5.45 -6.29 11.93
C PHE A 258 -4.87 -7.48 12.67
N MET A 259 -4.84 -8.64 12.00
CA MET A 259 -4.06 -9.78 12.50
C MET A 259 -3.25 -10.37 11.33
N TYR A 260 -2.38 -9.58 10.70
CA TYR A 260 -1.33 -10.17 9.88
C TYR A 260 -0.30 -10.82 10.80
N SER A 261 0.26 -11.95 10.39
CA SER A 261 1.40 -12.52 11.13
C SER A 261 2.63 -11.64 10.94
N ALA A 262 3.52 -11.59 11.92
CA ALA A 262 4.78 -10.82 11.80
C ALA A 262 5.56 -11.20 10.54
N ASP A 263 5.64 -12.50 10.22
CA ASP A 263 6.32 -12.98 9.01
C ASP A 263 5.67 -12.44 7.73
N SER A 264 4.33 -12.48 7.63
CA SER A 264 3.61 -11.95 6.48
C SER A 264 3.78 -10.43 6.32
N ILE A 265 3.99 -9.71 7.43
CA ILE A 265 4.24 -8.26 7.40
C ILE A 265 5.57 -7.98 6.71
N TRP A 266 6.65 -8.59 7.19
CA TRP A 266 7.99 -8.30 6.65
C TRP A 266 8.15 -8.81 5.23
N GLU A 267 7.61 -9.98 4.91
CA GLU A 267 7.58 -10.51 3.55
C GLU A 267 6.80 -9.58 2.59
N GLY A 268 5.67 -9.04 3.05
CA GLY A 268 4.90 -8.05 2.31
C GLY A 268 5.70 -6.76 2.06
N PHE A 269 6.38 -6.24 3.09
CA PHE A 269 7.23 -5.05 2.96
C PHE A 269 8.36 -5.24 1.96
N HIS A 270 9.07 -6.38 2.04
CA HIS A 270 10.14 -6.70 1.10
C HIS A 270 9.63 -6.69 -0.35
N GLU A 271 8.57 -7.45 -0.64
CA GLU A 271 8.03 -7.56 -2.01
C GLU A 271 7.52 -6.22 -2.54
N VAL A 272 6.91 -5.39 -1.69
CA VAL A 272 6.40 -4.08 -2.09
C VAL A 272 7.56 -3.10 -2.32
N PHE A 273 8.48 -2.97 -1.36
CA PHE A 273 9.57 -1.98 -1.42
C PHE A 273 10.48 -2.21 -2.61
N VAL A 274 10.84 -3.47 -2.92
CA VAL A 274 11.69 -3.80 -4.09
C VAL A 274 11.03 -3.37 -5.41
N ARG A 275 9.72 -3.12 -5.44
CA ARG A 275 8.95 -2.77 -6.65
C ARG A 275 8.57 -1.33 -6.78
N LEU A 276 8.51 -0.61 -5.67
CA LEU A 276 8.30 0.82 -5.70
C LEU A 276 9.46 1.51 -6.45
N SER A 277 9.07 2.49 -7.28
CA SER A 277 10.01 3.39 -7.92
C SER A 277 10.85 4.14 -6.89
N LYS A 278 12.04 4.63 -7.29
CA LYS A 278 12.87 5.45 -6.40
C LYS A 278 12.10 6.66 -5.86
N ALA A 279 11.31 7.32 -6.71
CA ALA A 279 10.48 8.47 -6.33
C ALA A 279 9.41 8.09 -5.29
N SER A 280 8.67 7.00 -5.49
CA SER A 280 7.65 6.58 -4.52
C SER A 280 8.25 6.08 -3.20
N MET A 281 9.44 5.48 -3.21
CA MET A 281 10.16 5.15 -1.98
C MET A 281 10.65 6.40 -1.25
N GLN A 282 11.12 7.41 -2.00
CA GLN A 282 11.52 8.69 -1.41
C GLN A 282 10.31 9.39 -0.79
N ASP A 283 9.19 9.50 -1.51
CA ASP A 283 7.94 10.03 -0.96
C ASP A 283 7.51 9.28 0.31
N LEU A 284 7.64 7.95 0.33
CA LEU A 284 7.32 7.13 1.50
C LEU A 284 8.22 7.49 2.70
N VAL A 285 9.52 7.62 2.50
CA VAL A 285 10.45 7.99 3.58
C VAL A 285 10.21 9.42 4.07
N GLU A 286 9.89 10.35 3.17
CA GLU A 286 9.56 11.74 3.51
C GLU A 286 8.26 11.84 4.33
N HIS A 287 7.23 11.05 4.00
CA HIS A 287 5.98 11.01 4.75
C HIS A 287 6.12 10.30 6.10
N PHE A 288 7.02 9.33 6.21
CA PHE A 288 7.24 8.54 7.42
C PHE A 288 8.69 8.65 7.86
N ASP A 289 9.04 9.78 8.50
CA ASP A 289 10.42 10.08 8.92
C ASP A 289 11.04 9.00 9.82
N GLY A 290 10.20 8.31 10.61
CA GLY A 290 10.62 7.18 11.45
C GLY A 290 10.85 5.86 10.71
N LEU A 291 10.60 5.79 9.40
CA LEU A 291 10.69 4.56 8.61
C LEU A 291 12.10 3.92 8.63
N PRO A 292 13.22 4.65 8.45
CA PRO A 292 14.56 4.05 8.53
C PRO A 292 14.83 3.44 9.90
N VAL A 293 14.36 4.09 10.96
CA VAL A 293 14.52 3.61 12.34
C VAL A 293 13.67 2.36 12.58
N LEU A 294 12.42 2.34 12.09
CA LEU A 294 11.55 1.17 12.16
C LEU A 294 12.19 -0.03 11.43
N MET A 295 12.68 0.17 10.21
CA MET A 295 13.32 -0.88 9.43
C MET A 295 14.60 -1.38 10.09
N HIS A 296 15.38 -0.48 10.72
CA HIS A 296 16.52 -0.88 11.55
C HIS A 296 16.06 -1.76 12.74
N TYR A 297 15.06 -1.34 13.52
CA TYR A 297 14.53 -2.16 14.62
C TYR A 297 14.03 -3.53 14.14
N ALA A 298 13.41 -3.59 12.96
CA ALA A 298 12.97 -4.83 12.36
C ALA A 298 14.16 -5.79 12.14
N VAL A 299 15.23 -5.30 11.53
CA VAL A 299 16.45 -6.10 11.29
C VAL A 299 17.06 -6.62 12.59
N MET A 300 17.01 -5.83 13.67
CA MET A 300 17.57 -6.19 14.97
C MET A 300 16.72 -7.21 15.74
N ASN A 301 15.41 -7.27 15.51
CA ASN A 301 14.49 -8.03 16.37
C ASN A 301 13.74 -9.16 15.66
N VAL A 302 13.55 -9.08 14.34
CA VAL A 302 12.87 -10.13 13.56
C VAL A 302 13.81 -11.32 13.41
N SER A 303 13.32 -12.54 13.63
CA SER A 303 14.08 -13.78 13.54
C SER A 303 13.53 -14.75 12.50
N GLY A 304 14.30 -15.80 12.19
CA GLY A 304 13.87 -16.82 11.24
C GLY A 304 13.80 -16.32 9.79
N PRO A 305 12.89 -16.86 8.96
CA PRO A 305 12.79 -16.51 7.54
C PRO A 305 12.55 -15.01 7.27
N ALA A 306 11.77 -14.35 8.12
CA ALA A 306 11.40 -12.95 7.98
C ALA A 306 12.55 -11.97 8.21
N PHE A 307 13.66 -12.41 8.82
CA PHE A 307 14.86 -11.57 9.01
C PHE A 307 15.39 -11.02 7.68
N PHE A 308 15.46 -11.87 6.65
CA PHE A 308 15.96 -11.42 5.34
C PHE A 308 14.99 -10.49 4.64
N ASP A 309 13.69 -10.67 4.81
CA ASP A 309 12.70 -9.76 4.26
C ASP A 309 12.81 -8.37 4.91
N ALA A 310 12.97 -8.31 6.24
CA ALA A 310 13.25 -7.07 6.96
C ALA A 310 14.57 -6.41 6.47
N LEU A 311 15.62 -7.19 6.26
CA LEU A 311 16.92 -6.70 5.78
C LEU A 311 16.84 -6.14 4.35
N GLN A 312 16.08 -6.76 3.46
CA GLN A 312 15.87 -6.25 2.10
C GLN A 312 14.99 -4.99 2.09
N ALA A 313 13.96 -4.93 2.94
CA ALA A 313 13.15 -3.72 3.12
C ALA A 313 14.00 -2.57 3.67
N PHE A 314 14.87 -2.83 4.64
CA PHE A 314 15.84 -1.87 5.17
C PHE A 314 16.81 -1.38 4.08
N SER A 315 17.43 -2.31 3.34
CA SER A 315 18.32 -2.00 2.20
C SER A 315 17.67 -1.04 1.21
N LYS A 316 16.42 -1.33 0.81
CA LYS A 316 15.69 -0.49 -0.13
C LYS A 316 15.38 0.89 0.46
N THR A 317 15.05 0.96 1.74
CA THR A 317 14.77 2.22 2.46
C THR A 317 16.00 3.12 2.50
N ILE A 318 17.18 2.59 2.82
CA ILE A 318 18.41 3.39 2.87
C ILE A 318 18.93 3.76 1.47
N SER A 319 18.61 2.97 0.43
CA SER A 319 19.05 3.24 -0.95
C SER A 319 18.49 4.52 -1.57
N VAL A 320 17.43 5.10 -0.98
CA VAL A 320 16.79 6.33 -1.47
C VAL A 320 17.12 7.56 -0.63
N LEU A 321 17.85 7.37 0.47
CA LEU A 321 18.27 8.44 1.36
C LEU A 321 19.70 8.90 1.06
N GLU A 322 19.99 10.14 1.40
CA GLU A 322 21.37 10.62 1.47
C GLU A 322 22.09 9.95 2.65
N SER A 323 23.34 9.53 2.43
CA SER A 323 24.17 8.79 3.39
C SER A 323 24.18 9.44 4.78
N SER A 324 24.32 10.78 4.80
CA SER A 324 24.35 11.61 6.01
C SER A 324 23.08 11.53 6.86
N GLN A 325 21.93 11.33 6.23
CA GLN A 325 20.64 11.41 6.90
C GLN A 325 20.25 10.08 7.55
N VAL A 326 20.65 8.95 6.96
CA VAL A 326 20.27 7.61 7.42
C VAL A 326 20.77 7.37 8.83
N TRP A 327 22.09 7.43 9.02
CA TRP A 327 22.72 7.06 10.27
C TRP A 327 22.59 8.13 11.34
N THR A 328 22.43 9.40 10.96
CA THR A 328 22.06 10.46 11.91
C THR A 328 20.73 10.14 12.58
N LYS A 329 19.69 9.77 11.80
CA LYS A 329 18.36 9.42 12.34
C LYS A 329 18.41 8.14 13.17
N ILE A 330 19.05 7.09 12.66
CA ILE A 330 19.16 5.81 13.37
C ILE A 330 19.95 5.96 14.68
N SER A 331 21.12 6.62 14.64
CA SER A 331 21.97 6.79 15.82
C SER A 331 21.28 7.65 16.88
N ALA A 332 20.58 8.72 16.48
CA ALA A 332 19.83 9.56 17.41
C ALA A 332 18.72 8.79 18.15
N ALA A 333 18.05 7.86 17.47
CA ALA A 333 16.93 7.11 18.05
C ALA A 333 17.34 5.82 18.78
N THR A 334 18.48 5.22 18.42
CA THR A 334 18.86 3.87 18.87
C THR A 334 20.20 3.78 19.58
N GLN A 335 21.02 4.84 19.50
CA GLN A 335 22.42 4.86 19.96
C GLN A 335 23.32 3.81 19.27
N ILE A 336 22.85 3.20 18.18
CA ILE A 336 23.61 2.21 17.41
C ILE A 336 24.36 2.91 16.28
N THR A 337 25.67 2.64 16.21
CA THR A 337 26.54 3.08 15.11
C THR A 337 26.46 2.10 13.93
N PRO A 338 26.85 2.51 12.71
CA PRO A 338 26.92 1.59 11.56
C PRO A 338 27.81 0.38 11.83
N LYS A 339 28.91 0.56 12.56
CA LYS A 339 29.81 -0.53 12.96
C LYS A 339 29.09 -1.53 13.87
N SER A 340 28.44 -1.05 14.93
CA SER A 340 27.72 -1.90 15.88
C SER A 340 26.56 -2.64 15.21
N PHE A 341 25.91 -2.02 14.22
CA PHE A 341 24.90 -2.67 13.40
C PHE A 341 25.46 -3.86 12.60
N VAL A 342 26.62 -3.69 11.96
CA VAL A 342 27.32 -4.78 11.25
C VAL A 342 27.71 -5.89 12.22
N GLU A 343 28.31 -5.55 13.36
CA GLU A 343 28.70 -6.54 14.39
C GLU A 343 27.48 -7.35 14.85
N HIS A 344 26.34 -6.69 15.08
CA HIS A 344 25.10 -7.37 15.42
C HIS A 344 24.64 -8.30 14.30
N LEU A 345 24.57 -7.82 13.05
CA LEU A 345 24.15 -8.62 11.89
C LEU A 345 24.95 -9.91 11.74
N PHE A 346 26.28 -9.85 11.85
CA PHE A 346 27.15 -11.01 11.72
C PHE A 346 27.26 -11.86 12.98
N GLY A 347 26.82 -11.34 14.13
CA GLY A 347 26.60 -12.12 15.34
C GLY A 347 25.37 -13.03 15.27
N ARG A 348 24.51 -12.88 14.26
CA ARG A 348 23.29 -13.69 14.10
C ARG A 348 23.52 -14.97 13.32
N ASP A 349 22.97 -16.07 13.84
CA ASP A 349 23.00 -17.38 13.20
C ASP A 349 22.33 -17.37 11.82
N GLU A 350 21.26 -16.60 11.63
CA GLU A 350 20.57 -16.53 10.35
C GLU A 350 21.45 -15.95 9.24
N MET A 351 22.21 -14.89 9.56
CA MET A 351 23.16 -14.28 8.63
C MET A 351 24.29 -15.26 8.30
N HIS A 352 24.81 -15.96 9.30
CA HIS A 352 25.85 -16.96 9.11
C HIS A 352 25.38 -18.11 8.20
N LYS A 353 24.22 -18.70 8.50
CA LYS A 353 23.62 -19.77 7.68
C LYS A 353 23.45 -19.34 6.22
N ARG A 354 22.98 -18.12 5.98
CA ARG A 354 22.76 -17.64 4.61
C ARG A 354 24.07 -17.48 3.82
N ILE A 355 25.13 -16.96 4.45
CA ILE A 355 26.44 -16.87 3.80
C ILE A 355 26.99 -18.29 3.51
N LEU A 356 26.79 -19.24 4.42
CA LEU A 356 27.16 -20.64 4.21
C LEU A 356 26.37 -21.29 3.06
N ASP A 357 25.06 -21.05 2.98
CA ASP A 357 24.23 -21.53 1.87
C ASP A 357 24.70 -20.96 0.52
N CYS A 358 25.13 -19.70 0.49
CA CYS A 358 25.69 -19.08 -0.72
C CYS A 358 27.04 -19.69 -1.12
N SER A 359 27.86 -20.11 -0.16
CA SER A 359 29.21 -20.65 -0.40
C SER A 359 29.24 -22.16 -0.66
N THR A 360 28.17 -22.88 -0.38
CA THR A 360 28.09 -24.34 -0.58
C THR A 360 27.40 -24.75 -1.88
N ALA A 361 26.93 -23.79 -2.69
CA ALA A 361 26.31 -24.06 -3.99
C ALA A 361 27.31 -24.80 -4.92
N PRO A 362 26.88 -25.85 -5.64
CA PRO A 362 27.76 -26.77 -6.37
C PRO A 362 28.42 -26.21 -7.63
N ASP A 363 28.15 -24.94 -7.98
CA ASP A 363 28.78 -24.28 -9.12
C ASP A 363 30.19 -23.80 -8.70
N ASP A 364 31.21 -24.38 -9.37
CA ASP A 364 32.66 -24.15 -9.25
C ASP A 364 33.03 -22.81 -8.56
N LEU A 365 33.50 -22.86 -7.31
CA LEU A 365 34.13 -21.73 -6.61
C LEU A 365 35.55 -21.49 -7.17
N SER A 366 35.71 -21.42 -8.49
CA SER A 366 36.93 -20.87 -9.07
C SER A 366 37.10 -19.43 -8.61
N GLU A 367 38.33 -18.93 -8.57
CA GLU A 367 38.65 -17.54 -8.19
C GLU A 367 37.75 -16.49 -8.89
N ASP A 368 37.32 -16.78 -10.12
CA ASP A 368 36.45 -15.92 -10.92
C ASP A 368 34.96 -15.95 -10.50
N ASN A 369 34.52 -16.99 -9.79
CA ASN A 369 33.13 -17.22 -9.35
C ASN A 369 32.83 -16.82 -7.90
N LEU A 370 33.85 -16.49 -7.10
CA LEU A 370 33.68 -15.84 -5.79
C LEU A 370 33.43 -14.33 -5.89
N MET A 371 33.53 -13.77 -7.09
CA MET A 371 33.12 -12.42 -7.38
C MET A 371 31.64 -12.23 -7.00
N LEU A 372 31.28 -11.03 -6.51
CA LEU A 372 29.90 -10.54 -6.27
C LEU A 372 28.94 -10.69 -7.48
N ARG A 373 29.41 -11.28 -8.58
CA ARG A 373 28.68 -11.69 -9.78
C ARG A 373 27.94 -13.03 -9.59
N ASN A 374 28.30 -13.85 -8.61
CA ASN A 374 27.58 -15.09 -8.34
C ASN A 374 26.12 -14.80 -7.94
N ARG A 375 25.18 -15.38 -8.71
CA ARG A 375 23.74 -15.23 -8.48
C ARG A 375 23.30 -15.65 -7.07
N HIS A 376 24.02 -16.58 -6.44
CA HIS A 376 23.73 -17.07 -5.10
C HIS A 376 24.08 -16.03 -4.03
N PHE A 377 25.09 -15.19 -4.26
CA PHE A 377 25.46 -14.07 -3.37
C PHE A 377 24.59 -12.84 -3.54
N ARG A 378 23.70 -12.83 -4.54
CA ARG A 378 22.82 -11.68 -4.83
C ARG A 378 22.06 -11.19 -3.59
N PRO A 379 21.42 -12.02 -2.74
CA PRO A 379 20.71 -11.54 -1.57
C PRO A 379 21.62 -10.82 -0.57
N VAL A 380 22.88 -11.26 -0.45
CA VAL A 380 23.89 -10.65 0.43
C VAL A 380 24.38 -9.33 -0.16
N ARG A 381 24.70 -9.31 -1.46
CA ARG A 381 25.12 -8.10 -2.18
C ARG A 381 24.04 -7.02 -2.21
N ASP A 382 22.79 -7.41 -2.44
CA ASP A 382 21.68 -6.48 -2.65
C ASP A 382 21.36 -5.64 -1.38
N TRP A 383 21.86 -6.02 -0.20
CA TRP A 383 21.84 -5.16 1.00
C TRP A 383 23.18 -4.49 1.32
N ILE A 384 24.32 -5.13 1.03
CA ILE A 384 25.65 -4.55 1.27
C ILE A 384 25.86 -3.28 0.45
N THR A 385 25.48 -3.29 -0.84
CA THR A 385 25.75 -2.13 -1.70
C THR A 385 25.02 -0.87 -1.23
N PRO A 386 23.70 -0.91 -0.92
CA PRO A 386 23.02 0.23 -0.31
C PRO A 386 23.55 0.59 1.07
N PHE A 387 23.95 -0.40 1.88
CA PHE A 387 24.57 -0.15 3.18
C PHE A 387 25.86 0.66 3.05
N ILE A 388 26.82 0.21 2.24
CA ILE A 388 28.07 0.95 2.01
C ILE A 388 27.78 2.34 1.42
N GLY A 389 26.83 2.44 0.48
CA GLY A 389 26.40 3.72 -0.07
C GLY A 389 25.79 4.67 0.95
N SER A 390 25.25 4.14 2.07
CA SER A 390 24.69 4.96 3.15
C SER A 390 25.72 5.48 4.15
N LEU A 391 26.99 5.08 4.05
CA LEU A 391 28.04 5.45 5.01
C LEU A 391 28.70 6.79 4.65
N GLU A 392 29.06 7.58 5.67
CA GLU A 392 29.85 8.80 5.55
C GLU A 392 31.34 8.51 5.77
N LEU A 393 32.16 8.63 4.72
CA LEU A 393 33.61 8.51 4.84
C LEU A 393 34.26 9.87 5.16
N PRO A 394 35.30 9.91 6.03
CA PRO A 394 36.01 8.77 6.62
C PRO A 394 35.40 8.21 7.92
N THR A 395 34.41 8.89 8.51
CA THR A 395 33.83 8.58 9.83
C THR A 395 33.41 7.12 9.98
N ASP A 396 32.80 6.56 8.94
CA ASP A 396 32.23 5.21 8.94
C ASP A 396 33.16 4.14 8.35
N ALA A 397 34.42 4.48 8.06
CA ALA A 397 35.42 3.50 7.58
C ALA A 397 35.52 2.24 8.45
N PRO A 398 35.44 2.30 9.80
CA PRO A 398 35.45 1.11 10.64
C PRO A 398 34.32 0.13 10.36
N ALA A 399 33.14 0.60 9.92
CA ALA A 399 32.01 -0.27 9.57
C ALA A 399 32.29 -1.06 8.29
N ILE A 400 32.91 -0.43 7.29
CA ILE A 400 33.33 -1.10 6.04
C ILE A 400 34.38 -2.17 6.34
N VAL A 401 35.41 -1.82 7.13
CA VAL A 401 36.46 -2.77 7.51
C VAL A 401 35.86 -3.98 8.24
N THR A 402 34.96 -3.74 9.19
CA THR A 402 34.28 -4.80 9.95
C THR A 402 33.44 -5.68 9.02
N LEU A 403 32.66 -5.08 8.12
CA LEU A 403 31.84 -5.78 7.14
C LEU A 403 32.68 -6.68 6.23
N LEU A 404 33.76 -6.15 5.67
CA LEU A 404 34.64 -6.91 4.79
C LEU A 404 35.34 -8.04 5.53
N ASN A 405 35.85 -7.80 6.73
CA ASN A 405 36.50 -8.83 7.55
C ASN A 405 35.53 -9.98 7.86
N GLU A 406 34.32 -9.67 8.31
CA GLU A 406 33.31 -10.69 8.60
C GLU A 406 32.91 -11.49 7.34
N LEU A 407 32.68 -10.81 6.21
CA LEU A 407 32.39 -11.50 4.94
C LEU A 407 33.51 -12.46 4.54
N ILE A 408 34.76 -12.01 4.59
CA ILE A 408 35.93 -12.83 4.26
C ILE A 408 36.03 -14.03 5.20
N LEU A 409 35.90 -13.81 6.51
CA LEU A 409 35.96 -14.88 7.52
C LEU A 409 34.88 -15.93 7.28
N ARG A 410 33.63 -15.51 7.04
CA ARG A 410 32.50 -16.44 6.85
C ARG A 410 32.58 -17.17 5.52
N ILE A 411 32.96 -16.50 4.43
CA ILE A 411 33.17 -17.14 3.13
C ILE A 411 34.28 -18.20 3.22
N ARG A 412 35.39 -17.90 3.91
CA ARG A 412 36.46 -18.88 4.18
C ARG A 412 35.98 -20.08 4.99
N SER A 413 35.13 -19.85 6.00
CA SER A 413 34.61 -20.94 6.83
C SER A 413 33.68 -21.90 6.08
N GLY A 414 33.01 -21.44 5.02
CA GLY A 414 32.10 -22.25 4.20
C GLY A 414 32.75 -22.90 2.98
N ALA A 415 33.92 -22.41 2.55
CA ALA A 415 34.62 -22.94 1.39
C ALA A 415 35.22 -24.33 1.67
N LYS A 416 34.87 -25.32 0.83
CA LYS A 416 35.46 -26.67 0.90
C LYS A 416 36.93 -26.70 0.43
N THR A 417 37.33 -25.72 -0.37
CA THR A 417 38.69 -25.53 -0.90
C THR A 417 39.29 -24.24 -0.35
N PRO A 418 40.60 -24.21 -0.02
CA PRO A 418 41.26 -23.01 0.47
C PRO A 418 41.20 -21.88 -0.58
N LEU A 419 40.70 -20.72 -0.18
CA LEU A 419 40.66 -19.52 -1.04
C LEU A 419 42.07 -18.91 -1.13
N THR A 420 42.57 -18.73 -2.34
CA THR A 420 43.82 -18.01 -2.63
C THR A 420 43.66 -16.52 -2.37
N SER A 421 44.76 -15.84 -1.99
CA SER A 421 44.73 -14.43 -1.57
C SER A 421 44.30 -13.45 -2.68
N SER A 422 44.45 -13.82 -3.95
CA SER A 422 44.04 -13.01 -5.12
C SER A 422 42.53 -12.96 -5.33
N ALA A 423 41.76 -13.93 -4.84
CA ALA A 423 40.30 -13.94 -4.93
C ALA A 423 39.61 -12.89 -4.05
N LEU A 424 40.33 -12.40 -3.03
CA LEU A 424 39.80 -11.59 -1.93
C LEU A 424 40.24 -10.12 -2.00
N ALA A 425 41.23 -9.82 -2.85
CA ALA A 425 41.70 -8.47 -3.14
C ALA A 425 40.83 -7.86 -4.25
#